data_AF-A0A9P7ANQ8-F1
#
_entry.id   AF-A0A9P7ANQ8-F1
#
_cell.length_a   1.000
_cell.length_b   1.000
_cell.length_c   1.000
_cell.angle_alpha   90.00
_cell.angle_beta   90.00
_cell.angle_gamma   90.00
#
_symmetry.space_group_name_H-M   'P 1'
#
loop_
_entity.id
_entity.type
_entity.pdbx_description
1 polymer ?
#
loop_
_entity_poly.entity_id
_entity_poly.type
_entity_poly.pdbx_seq_one_letter_code
_entity_poly.pdbx_strand_id
1 'polypeptide(L)'
;IEPKTSNKILLLALLRETEATNVTLKCHVLELQATNILNERYCKVLCGQLANKEAKKQKGKEKGKLMGNGLPCFLSGDEFYEKVVEFECEQKKR
;
A
#
# COMPACT_ATOMS: atom_id res chain seq x y z
N ILE A 1 -52.27 14.91 -10.02
CA ILE A 1 -52.57 16.08 -10.89
C ILE A 1 -52.16 15.69 -12.30
N GLU A 2 -53.12 15.42 -13.18
CA GLU A 2 -52.80 15.11 -14.58
C GLU A 2 -52.44 16.40 -15.33
N PRO A 3 -51.31 16.45 -16.06
CA PRO A 3 -50.89 17.67 -16.75
C PRO A 3 -51.70 17.83 -18.04
N LYS A 4 -52.58 18.84 -18.08
CA LYS A 4 -53.50 19.08 -19.21
C LYS A 4 -52.87 19.77 -20.44
N THR A 5 -51.56 20.05 -20.44
CA THR A 5 -50.89 20.79 -21.53
C THR A 5 -49.63 20.06 -21.96
N SER A 6 -49.41 19.88 -23.27
CA SER A 6 -48.27 19.14 -23.85
C SER A 6 -46.91 19.55 -23.25
N ASN A 7 -46.68 20.86 -23.08
CA ASN A 7 -45.46 21.38 -22.46
C ASN A 7 -45.26 20.90 -21.01
N LYS A 8 -46.32 20.78 -20.22
CA LYS A 8 -46.23 20.31 -18.83
C LYS A 8 -45.88 18.83 -18.77
N ILE A 9 -46.42 18.03 -19.71
CA ILE A 9 -46.08 16.60 -19.82
C ILE A 9 -44.59 16.45 -20.18
N LEU A 10 -44.12 17.21 -21.17
CA LEU A 10 -42.71 17.20 -21.58
C LEU A 10 -41.76 17.60 -20.44
N LEU A 11 -42.06 18.70 -19.73
CA LEU A 11 -41.24 19.16 -18.61
C LEU A 11 -41.19 18.15 -17.46
N LEU A 12 -42.31 17.47 -17.16
CA LEU A 12 -42.33 16.44 -16.13
C LEU A 12 -41.54 15.18 -16.54
N ALA A 13 -41.56 14.82 -17.82
CA ALA A 13 -40.75 13.72 -18.33
C ALA A 13 -39.25 14.04 -18.20
N LEU A 14 -38.84 15.23 -18.64
CA LEU A 14 -37.46 15.70 -18.51
C LEU A 14 -37.02 15.81 -17.05
N LEU A 15 -37.89 16.27 -16.15
CA LEU A 15 -37.58 16.37 -14.72
C LEU A 15 -37.30 14.98 -14.12
N ARG A 16 -38.13 13.99 -14.45
CA ARG A 16 -37.94 12.61 -13.97
C ARG A 16 -36.65 11.99 -14.49
N GLU A 17 -36.34 12.22 -15.77
CA GLU A 17 -35.12 11.72 -16.39
C GLU A 17 -33.87 12.36 -15.78
N THR A 18 -33.90 13.68 -15.59
CA THR A 18 -32.79 14.41 -14.95
C THR A 18 -32.63 14.03 -13.48
N GLU A 19 -33.71 13.76 -12.75
CA GLU A 19 -33.65 13.28 -11.38
C GLU A 19 -33.07 11.85 -11.28
N ALA A 20 -33.51 10.93 -12.14
CA ALA A 20 -33.00 9.56 -12.18
C ALA A 20 -31.49 9.52 -12.53
N THR A 21 -31.07 10.33 -13.49
CA THR A 21 -29.64 10.46 -13.83
C THR A 21 -28.84 11.08 -12.69
N ASN A 22 -29.39 12.09 -12.01
CA ASN A 22 -28.73 12.71 -10.85
C ASN A 22 -28.52 11.72 -9.69
N VAL A 23 -29.53 10.89 -9.39
CA VAL A 23 -29.40 9.83 -8.38
C VAL A 23 -28.29 8.86 -8.76
N THR A 24 -28.26 8.43 -10.03
CA THR A 24 -27.23 7.50 -10.52
C THR A 24 -25.83 8.10 -10.40
N LEU A 25 -25.67 9.36 -10.80
CA LEU A 25 -24.39 10.07 -10.69
C LEU A 25 -23.94 10.24 -9.24
N LYS A 26 -24.86 10.55 -8.31
CA LYS A 26 -24.54 10.63 -6.89
C LYS A 26 -24.03 9.32 -6.33
N CYS A 27 -24.68 8.20 -6.65
CA CYS A 27 -24.21 6.88 -6.25
C CYS A 27 -22.80 6.61 -6.79
N HIS A 28 -22.56 6.90 -8.07
CA HIS A 28 -21.27 6.69 -8.68
C HIS A 28 -20.16 7.56 -8.06
N VAL A 29 -20.47 8.82 -7.74
CA VAL A 29 -19.52 9.71 -7.04
C VAL A 29 -19.16 9.15 -5.66
N LEU A 30 -20.12 8.60 -4.92
CA LEU A 30 -19.85 7.98 -3.62
C LEU A 30 -18.92 6.76 -3.76
N GLU A 31 -19.15 5.91 -4.75
CA GLU A 31 -18.28 4.75 -5.04
C GLU A 31 -16.85 5.19 -5.38
N LEU A 32 -16.70 6.21 -6.23
CA LEU A 32 -15.40 6.77 -6.61
C LEU A 32 -14.69 7.38 -5.40
N GLN A 33 -15.41 8.12 -4.54
CA GLN A 33 -14.85 8.70 -3.33
C GLN A 33 -14.38 7.62 -2.36
N ALA A 34 -15.19 6.60 -2.11
CA ALA A 34 -14.84 5.47 -1.24
C ALA A 34 -13.59 4.74 -1.77
N THR A 35 -13.54 4.48 -3.07
CA THR A 35 -12.39 3.85 -3.73
C THR A 35 -11.14 4.71 -3.63
N ASN A 36 -11.27 6.03 -3.82
CA ASN A 36 -10.13 6.94 -3.75
C ASN A 36 -9.53 7.01 -2.33
N ILE A 37 -10.37 7.06 -1.29
CA ILE A 37 -9.92 7.04 0.11
C ILE A 37 -9.16 5.74 0.41
N LEU A 38 -9.68 4.60 -0.05
CA LEU A 38 -9.02 3.31 0.13
C LEU A 38 -7.68 3.26 -0.60
N ASN A 39 -7.64 3.71 -1.85
CA ASN A 39 -6.44 3.77 -2.66
C ASN A 39 -5.38 4.69 -2.04
N GLU A 40 -5.77 5.86 -1.53
CA GLU A 40 -4.84 6.78 -0.88
C GLU A 40 -4.18 6.14 0.34
N ARG A 41 -4.98 5.48 1.20
CA ARG A 41 -4.44 4.76 2.36
C ARG A 41 -3.52 3.62 1.95
N TYR A 42 -3.92 2.83 0.95
CA TYR A 42 -3.11 1.73 0.43
C TYR A 42 -1.78 2.22 -0.12
N CYS A 43 -1.80 3.24 -0.98
CA CYS A 43 -0.60 3.84 -1.57
C CYS A 43 0.35 4.38 -0.50
N LYS A 44 -0.17 5.09 0.52
CA LYS A 44 0.66 5.56 1.65
C LYS A 44 1.40 4.41 2.35
N VAL A 45 0.69 3.33 2.65
CA VAL A 45 1.28 2.15 3.29
C VAL A 45 2.32 1.49 2.38
N LEU A 46 1.98 1.28 1.10
CA LEU A 46 2.86 0.65 0.13
C LEU A 46 4.15 1.45 -0.07
N CYS A 47 4.04 2.77 -0.26
CA CYS A 47 5.19 3.67 -0.39
C CYS A 47 6.10 3.59 0.85
N GLY A 48 5.53 3.61 2.05
CA GLY A 48 6.30 3.45 3.29
C GLY A 48 7.02 2.10 3.38
N GLN A 49 6.36 1.00 2.98
CA GLN A 49 6.97 -0.32 2.94
C GLN A 49 8.11 -0.41 1.92
N LEU A 50 7.94 0.18 0.74
CA LEU A 50 8.95 0.24 -0.30
C LEU A 50 10.16 1.06 0.16
N ALA A 51 9.94 2.26 0.68
CA ALA A 51 11.00 3.11 1.23
C ALA A 51 11.79 2.38 2.34
N ASN A 52 11.10 1.67 3.23
CA ASN A 52 11.75 0.86 4.26
C ASN A 52 12.56 -0.30 3.70
N LYS A 53 12.06 -0.99 2.67
CA LYS A 53 12.79 -2.08 1.99
C LYS A 53 14.03 -1.54 1.28
N GLU A 54 13.92 -0.39 0.61
CA GLU A 54 15.03 0.27 -0.06
C GLU A 54 16.08 0.74 0.93
N ALA A 55 15.67 1.39 2.04
CA ALA A 55 16.58 1.78 3.10
C ALA A 55 17.33 0.57 3.70
N LYS A 56 16.64 -0.57 3.89
CA LYS A 56 17.28 -1.82 4.34
C LYS A 56 18.26 -2.39 3.31
N LYS A 57 17.96 -2.29 2.01
CA LYS A 57 18.89 -2.72 0.95
C LYS A 57 20.11 -1.81 0.87
N GLN A 58 19.93 -0.50 0.99
CA GLN A 58 21.00 0.51 0.92
C GLN A 58 21.92 0.47 2.14
N LYS A 59 21.39 0.18 3.33
CA LYS A 59 22.19 0.00 4.56
C LYS A 59 23.11 -1.24 4.52
N GLY A 60 23.06 -2.04 3.46
CA GLY A 60 23.78 -3.30 3.34
C GLY A 60 23.26 -4.35 4.33
N LYS A 61 23.72 -5.61 4.19
CA LYS A 61 23.57 -6.57 5.30
C LYS A 61 24.28 -5.95 6.51
N GLU A 62 23.58 -5.79 7.62
CA GLU A 62 24.14 -5.30 8.88
C GLU A 62 25.43 -6.08 9.19
N LYS A 63 26.59 -5.46 8.93
CA LYS A 63 27.92 -6.04 9.22
C LYS A 63 28.19 -6.00 10.72
N GLY A 64 27.37 -6.75 11.46
CA GLY A 64 27.36 -6.80 12.91
C GLY A 64 26.74 -8.07 13.48
N LYS A 65 26.13 -8.93 12.64
CA LYS A 65 25.74 -10.28 13.06
C LYS A 65 26.82 -11.27 12.66
N LEU A 66 27.29 -12.04 13.65
CA LEU A 66 28.14 -13.22 13.44
C LEU A 66 27.54 -14.16 12.37
N MET A 67 26.22 -14.28 12.36
CA MET A 67 25.46 -15.04 11.37
C MET A 67 24.75 -14.09 10.40
N GLY A 68 25.17 -14.08 9.13
CA GLY A 68 24.79 -13.07 8.13
C GLY A 68 23.29 -12.96 7.79
N ASN A 69 22.45 -13.92 8.19
CA ASN A 69 20.99 -13.89 8.02
C ASN A 69 20.21 -13.84 9.35
N GLY A 70 20.90 -13.97 10.51
CA GLY A 70 20.28 -13.97 11.84
C GLY A 70 19.38 -15.18 12.15
N LEU A 71 19.45 -16.24 11.36
CA LEU A 71 18.76 -17.51 11.63
C LEU A 71 19.64 -18.41 12.53
N PRO A 72 19.05 -19.22 13.42
CA PRO A 72 19.78 -20.27 14.12
C PRO A 72 20.38 -21.25 13.11
N CYS A 73 21.68 -21.51 13.20
CA CYS A 73 22.35 -22.56 12.44
C CYS A 73 23.00 -23.53 13.42
N PHE A 74 22.93 -24.83 13.10
CA PHE A 74 23.68 -25.84 13.81
C PHE A 74 25.06 -25.95 13.14
N LEU A 75 26.11 -25.56 13.85
CA LEU A 75 27.49 -25.62 13.39
C LEU A 75 28.27 -26.59 14.26
N SER A 76 29.29 -27.22 13.67
CA SER A 76 30.34 -27.86 14.47
C SER A 76 31.15 -26.81 15.24
N GLY A 77 31.87 -27.24 16.29
CA GLY A 77 32.68 -26.34 17.11
C GLY A 77 33.72 -25.57 16.30
N ASP A 78 34.35 -26.24 15.34
CA ASP A 78 35.40 -25.67 14.49
C ASP A 78 34.82 -24.61 13.54
N GLU A 79 33.70 -24.93 12.85
CA GLU A 79 33.01 -23.98 11.97
C GLU A 79 32.51 -22.74 12.73
N PHE A 80 32.06 -22.92 13.97
CA PHE A 80 31.68 -21.80 14.82
C PHE A 80 32.89 -20.93 15.18
N TYR A 81 34.01 -21.55 15.56
CA TYR A 81 35.23 -20.84 15.92
C TYR A 81 35.78 -20.03 14.75
N GLU A 82 35.85 -20.61 13.55
CA GLU A 82 36.26 -19.90 12.33
C GLU A 82 35.38 -18.67 12.07
N LYS A 83 34.05 -18.83 12.18
CA LYS A 83 33.11 -17.71 12.02
C LYS A 83 33.33 -16.58 13.02
N VAL A 84 33.66 -16.89 14.27
CA VAL A 84 33.96 -15.90 15.32
C VAL A 84 35.26 -15.16 15.02
N VAL A 85 36.31 -15.87 14.61
CA VAL A 85 37.60 -15.26 14.25
C VAL A 85 37.46 -14.33 13.04
N GLU A 86 36.74 -14.76 12.00
CA GLU A 86 36.42 -13.92 10.84
C GLU A 86 35.72 -12.62 11.27
N PHE A 87 34.68 -12.75 12.11
CA PHE A 87 33.90 -11.62 12.59
C PHE A 87 34.73 -10.64 13.43
N GLU A 88 35.54 -11.13 14.37
CA GLU A 88 36.42 -10.27 15.18
C GLU A 88 37.48 -9.54 14.33
N CYS A 89 38.03 -10.21 13.31
CA CYS A 89 38.95 -9.59 12.37
C CYS A 89 38.28 -8.47 11.56
N GLU A 90 37.03 -8.66 11.14
CA GLU A 90 36.27 -7.63 10.44
C GLU A 90 35.91 -6.45 11.35
N GLN A 91 35.59 -6.69 12.64
CA GLN A 91 35.30 -5.61 13.60
C GLN A 91 36.55 -4.79 13.95
N LYS A 92 37.72 -5.42 14.09
CA LYS A 92 39.00 -4.72 14.36
C LYS A 92 39.49 -3.85 13.19
N LYS A 93 38.97 -4.07 11.98
CA LYS A 93 39.28 -3.28 10.77
C LYS A 93 38.37 -2.04 10.60
N ARG A 94 37.36 -1.87 11.45
CA ARG A 94 36.55 -0.64 11.55
C ARG A 94 37.25 0.39 12.42
#